data_AF-A0A7V3JS62-F1
#
_entry.id   AF-A0A7V3JS62-F1
#
_cell.length_a   1.000
_cell.length_b   1.000
_cell.length_c   1.000
_cell.angle_alpha   90.00
_cell.angle_beta   90.00
_cell.angle_gamma   90.00
#
_symmetry.space_group_name_H-M   'P 1'
#
loop_
_entity.id
_entity.type
_entity.pdbx_description
1 polymer ?
#
loop_
_entity_poly.entity_id
_entity_poly.type
_entity_poly.pdbx_seq_one_letter_code
_entity_poly.pdbx_strand_id
1 'polypeptide(L)'
;MLKKLTWWSEIQRDAIEVGEKWDLYIHYRPRWPFFIPTLVLVKCNPFMKPISNDYALSLESKAMLLKNYKKVWRVWLGIVSSIGFEKNVIRRAEDHEGKNLGLILINPRNKIFYCSYHGECKKALNWLKISEV
;
A
#
# COMPACT_ATOMS: atom_id res chain seq x y z
N MET A 1 -13.60 21.00 -16.25
CA MET A 1 -14.27 19.74 -16.65
C MET A 1 -13.78 18.63 -15.71
N LEU A 2 -14.54 18.34 -14.65
CA LEU A 2 -14.23 17.32 -13.62
C LEU A 2 -14.28 15.91 -14.22
N LYS A 3 -13.16 15.44 -14.77
CA LYS A 3 -13.05 14.07 -15.30
C LYS A 3 -12.44 13.17 -14.22
N LYS A 4 -13.21 12.16 -13.79
CA LYS A 4 -12.82 10.91 -13.07
C LYS A 4 -13.07 10.80 -11.56
N LEU A 5 -14.16 11.36 -11.02
CA LEU A 5 -14.71 10.91 -9.73
C LEU A 5 -15.83 9.86 -9.92
N THR A 6 -15.62 8.84 -10.76
CA THR A 6 -16.50 7.64 -10.83
C THR A 6 -15.92 6.48 -10.01
N TRP A 7 -15.19 6.81 -8.93
CA TRP A 7 -14.32 5.89 -8.19
C TRP A 7 -14.86 5.88 -6.77
N TRP A 8 -15.58 4.84 -6.38
CA TRP A 8 -15.97 4.69 -4.99
C TRP A 8 -14.71 4.34 -4.20
N SER A 9 -14.35 5.18 -3.24
CA SER A 9 -13.34 4.85 -2.26
C SER A 9 -13.88 5.08 -0.87
N GLU A 10 -14.13 3.98 -0.17
CA GLU A 10 -14.38 4.02 1.26
C GLU A 10 -13.04 4.28 1.94
N ILE A 11 -12.95 5.40 2.64
CA ILE A 11 -11.76 5.82 3.38
C ILE A 11 -12.07 5.64 4.85
N GLN A 12 -11.31 4.79 5.51
CA GLN A 12 -11.36 4.62 6.97
C GLN A 12 -9.97 4.93 7.50
N ARG A 13 -9.80 6.15 8.00
CA ARG A 13 -8.58 6.55 8.70
C ARG A 13 -8.55 5.87 10.06
N ASP A 14 -7.35 5.59 10.54
CA ASP A 14 -7.13 5.14 11.92
C ASP A 14 -7.87 3.85 12.33
N ALA A 15 -8.25 3.03 11.35
CA ALA A 15 -8.96 1.79 11.59
C ALA A 15 -8.06 0.75 12.26
N ILE A 16 -8.57 0.07 13.29
CA ILE A 16 -7.85 -0.98 14.01
C ILE A 16 -8.23 -2.32 13.39
N GLU A 17 -7.29 -2.91 12.65
CA GLU A 17 -7.47 -4.17 11.94
C GLU A 17 -6.25 -5.07 12.17
N VAL A 18 -6.48 -6.33 12.55
CA VAL A 18 -5.42 -7.30 12.88
C VAL A 18 -4.46 -6.76 13.97
N GLY A 19 -5.03 -6.08 14.97
CA GLY A 19 -4.30 -5.48 16.08
C GLY A 19 -3.39 -4.32 15.68
N GLU A 20 -3.58 -3.71 14.50
CA GLU A 20 -2.74 -2.63 13.99
C GLU A 20 -3.61 -1.46 13.50
N LYS A 21 -3.13 -0.24 13.70
CA LYS A 21 -3.79 0.98 13.20
C LYS A 21 -3.41 1.22 11.74
N TRP A 22 -4.39 1.39 10.86
CA TRP A 22 -4.22 1.59 9.42
C TRP A 22 -5.02 2.78 8.90
N ASP A 23 -4.49 3.41 7.85
CA ASP A 23 -5.31 4.16 6.92
C ASP A 23 -5.75 3.22 5.79
N LEU A 24 -7.04 2.88 5.81
CA LEU A 24 -7.69 1.97 4.85
C LEU A 24 -8.34 2.76 3.74
N TYR A 25 -8.09 2.35 2.49
CA TYR A 25 -8.83 2.81 1.33
C TYR A 25 -9.27 1.61 0.51
N ILE A 26 -10.55 1.52 0.15
CA ILE A 26 -11.00 0.49 -0.78
C ILE A 26 -11.14 1.11 -2.16
N HIS A 27 -10.30 0.70 -3.10
CA HIS A 27 -10.35 1.19 -4.46
C HIS A 27 -11.06 0.19 -5.39
N TYR A 28 -12.20 0.59 -5.96
CA TYR A 28 -12.92 -0.20 -6.96
C TYR A 28 -12.51 0.23 -8.37
N ARG A 29 -11.80 -0.65 -9.09
CA ARG A 29 -11.53 -0.44 -10.52
C ARG A 29 -12.62 -1.11 -11.36
N PRO A 30 -13.40 -0.37 -12.17
CA PRO A 30 -14.39 -0.97 -13.05
C PRO A 30 -13.70 -1.75 -14.18
N ARG A 31 -14.15 -2.98 -14.41
CA ARG A 31 -13.71 -3.83 -15.51
C ARG A 31 -14.90 -4.67 -15.96
N TRP A 32 -15.72 -4.09 -16.84
CA TRP A 32 -16.97 -4.68 -17.31
C TRP A 32 -16.82 -6.19 -17.63
N PRO A 33 -17.69 -7.07 -17.09
CA PRO A 33 -18.90 -6.81 -16.28
C PRO A 33 -18.67 -6.77 -14.75
N PHE A 34 -17.42 -6.72 -14.26
CA PHE A 34 -17.09 -6.81 -12.82
C PHE A 34 -16.39 -5.55 -12.27
N PHE A 35 -16.33 -5.45 -10.95
CA PHE A 35 -15.42 -4.53 -10.25
C PHE A 35 -14.26 -5.33 -9.65
N ILE A 36 -13.03 -4.83 -9.79
CA ILE A 36 -11.86 -5.43 -9.13
C ILE A 36 -11.60 -4.64 -7.84
N PRO A 37 -12.05 -5.12 -6.66
CA PRO A 37 -11.77 -4.46 -5.41
C PRO A 37 -10.29 -4.60 -5.06
N THR A 38 -9.69 -3.47 -4.73
CA THR A 38 -8.28 -3.34 -4.35
C THR A 38 -8.24 -2.71 -2.98
N LEU A 39 -7.74 -3.43 -1.99
CA LEU A 39 -7.54 -2.86 -0.67
C LEU A 39 -6.24 -2.08 -0.66
N VAL A 40 -6.27 -0.81 -0.30
CA VAL A 40 -5.08 0.01 -0.11
C VAL A 40 -4.90 0.22 1.39
N LEU A 41 -3.75 -0.17 1.89
CA LEU A 41 -3.34 -0.04 3.27
C LEU A 41 -2.18 0.92 3.33
N VAL A 42 -2.31 1.99 4.10
CA VAL A 42 -1.20 2.90 4.38
C VAL A 42 -0.87 2.82 5.86
N LYS A 43 0.41 2.61 6.15
CA LYS A 43 0.94 2.54 7.51
C LYS A 43 2.04 3.56 7.71
N CYS A 44 1.79 4.52 8.60
CA CYS A 44 2.80 5.44 9.09
C CYS A 44 3.69 4.75 10.13
N ASN A 45 5.00 4.97 10.05
CA ASN A 45 5.99 4.47 11.00
C ASN A 45 5.70 5.03 12.40
N PRO A 46 5.35 4.18 13.39
CA PRO A 46 5.10 4.64 14.75
C PRO A 46 6.39 4.78 15.57
N PHE A 47 7.53 4.33 15.05
CA PHE A 47 8.78 4.25 15.80
C PHE A 47 9.70 5.43 15.52
N MET A 48 10.56 5.75 16.50
CA MET A 48 11.66 6.72 16.34
C MET A 48 12.91 6.10 15.68
N LYS A 49 12.76 5.01 14.92
CA LYS A 49 13.84 4.31 14.23
C LYS A 49 13.45 3.94 12.80
N PRO A 50 14.42 3.67 11.90
CA PRO A 50 14.14 3.12 10.58
C PRO A 50 13.31 1.84 10.67
N ILE A 51 12.45 1.63 9.67
CA ILE A 51 11.63 0.42 9.59
C ILE A 51 12.53 -0.79 9.31
N SER A 52 12.39 -1.81 10.14
CA SER A 52 13.12 -3.07 10.01
C SER A 52 12.41 -4.06 9.09
N ASN A 53 13.16 -5.05 8.62
CA ASN A 53 12.65 -6.09 7.74
C ASN A 53 11.57 -6.95 8.40
N ASP A 54 11.74 -7.31 9.67
CA ASP A 54 10.76 -8.13 10.39
C ASP A 54 9.42 -7.39 10.57
N TYR A 55 9.48 -6.07 10.80
CA TYR A 55 8.26 -5.28 10.91
C TYR A 55 7.55 -5.15 9.56
N ALA A 56 8.30 -4.90 8.47
CA ALA A 56 7.73 -4.87 7.12
C ALA A 56 7.09 -6.22 6.75
N LEU A 57 7.75 -7.34 7.03
CA LEU A 57 7.22 -8.70 6.84
C LEU A 57 5.92 -8.94 7.63
N SER A 58 5.87 -8.46 8.87
CA SER A 58 4.66 -8.53 9.69
C SER A 58 3.51 -7.76 9.04
N LEU A 59 3.75 -6.53 8.57
CA LEU A 59 2.75 -5.72 7.89
C LEU A 59 2.28 -6.36 6.58
N GLU A 60 3.19 -6.93 5.78
CA GLU A 60 2.84 -7.68 4.57
C GLU A 60 1.92 -8.87 4.89
N SER A 61 2.25 -9.63 5.93
CA SER A 61 1.45 -10.79 6.37
C SER A 61 0.06 -10.35 6.82
N LYS A 62 -0.05 -9.28 7.60
CA LYS A 62 -1.35 -8.69 8.01
C LYS A 62 -2.15 -8.18 6.81
N ALA A 63 -1.50 -7.53 5.85
CA ALA A 63 -2.14 -7.04 4.63
C ALA A 63 -2.74 -8.19 3.79
N MET A 64 -2.00 -9.29 3.65
CA MET A 64 -2.48 -10.48 2.94
C MET A 64 -3.61 -11.19 3.70
N LEU A 65 -3.55 -11.20 5.03
CA LEU A 65 -4.65 -11.69 5.87
C LEU A 65 -5.92 -10.86 5.65
N LEU A 66 -5.82 -9.53 5.67
CA LEU A 66 -6.94 -8.61 5.42
C LEU A 66 -7.52 -8.74 4.02
N LYS A 67 -6.65 -8.95 3.02
CA LYS A 67 -7.08 -9.25 1.65
C LYS A 67 -8.07 -10.42 1.62
N ASN A 68 -7.75 -11.50 2.35
CA ASN A 68 -8.60 -12.69 2.43
C ASN A 68 -9.88 -12.43 3.23
N TYR A 69 -9.79 -11.79 4.39
CA TYR A 69 -10.97 -11.48 5.23
C TYR A 69 -11.98 -10.58 4.52
N LYS A 70 -11.50 -9.51 3.85
CA LYS A 70 -12.35 -8.57 3.12
C LYS A 70 -12.71 -9.07 1.71
N LYS A 71 -12.29 -10.29 1.33
CA LYS A 71 -12.56 -10.94 0.04
C LYS A 71 -12.20 -10.05 -1.17
N VAL A 72 -11.09 -9.31 -1.07
CA VAL A 72 -10.61 -8.47 -2.16
C VAL A 72 -9.60 -9.21 -3.04
N TRP A 73 -9.44 -8.78 -4.29
CA TRP A 73 -8.60 -9.51 -5.25
C TRP A 73 -7.11 -9.25 -5.04
N ARG A 74 -6.77 -8.06 -4.54
CA ARG A 74 -5.40 -7.58 -4.38
C ARG A 74 -5.34 -6.53 -3.29
N VAL A 75 -4.13 -6.36 -2.77
CA VAL A 75 -3.83 -5.38 -1.74
C VAL A 75 -2.61 -4.56 -2.14
N TRP A 76 -2.65 -3.26 -1.89
CA TRP A 76 -1.51 -2.35 -2.04
C TRP A 76 -1.14 -1.86 -0.65
N LEU A 77 0.12 -2.03 -0.27
CA LEU A 77 0.65 -1.69 1.04
C LEU A 77 1.67 -0.57 0.88
N GLY A 78 1.32 0.62 1.38
CA GLY A 78 2.22 1.76 1.52
C GLY A 78 2.76 1.84 2.96
N ILE A 79 4.07 1.76 3.14
CA ILE A 79 4.73 1.99 4.43
C ILE A 79 5.43 3.34 4.38
N VAL A 80 5.03 4.26 5.24
CA VAL A 80 5.52 5.65 5.26
C VAL A 80 6.47 5.85 6.44
N SER A 81 7.70 6.29 6.17
CA SER A 81 8.70 6.57 7.21
C SER A 81 9.56 7.77 6.83
N SER A 82 9.51 8.85 7.61
CA SER A 82 10.40 10.02 7.47
C SER A 82 11.81 9.77 8.01
N ILE A 83 11.96 8.76 8.88
CA ILE A 83 13.24 8.34 9.48
C ILE A 83 14.02 7.39 8.55
N GLY A 84 13.32 6.76 7.61
CA GLY A 84 13.90 5.86 6.61
C GLY A 84 13.61 4.38 6.86
N PHE A 85 14.37 3.55 6.15
CA PHE A 85 14.19 2.10 6.06
C PHE A 85 15.57 1.42 6.14
N GLU A 86 15.64 0.24 6.75
CA GLU A 86 16.85 -0.57 6.67
C GLU A 86 17.08 -1.07 5.23
N LYS A 87 18.35 -1.26 4.86
CA LYS A 87 18.77 -1.66 3.50
C LYS A 87 18.07 -2.93 3.01
N ASN A 88 17.85 -3.90 3.90
CA ASN A 88 17.19 -5.15 3.57
C ASN A 88 15.72 -4.94 3.18
N VAL A 89 15.03 -3.99 3.81
CA VAL A 89 13.62 -3.66 3.49
C VAL A 89 13.52 -2.99 2.14
N ILE A 90 14.45 -2.06 1.86
CA ILE A 90 14.52 -1.38 0.56
C ILE A 90 14.69 -2.41 -0.55
N ARG A 91 15.71 -3.27 -0.42
CA ARG A 91 15.96 -4.35 -1.39
C ARG A 91 14.75 -5.24 -1.55
N ARG A 92 14.11 -5.63 -0.45
CA ARG A 92 12.88 -6.44 -0.48
C ARG A 92 11.75 -5.76 -1.25
N ALA A 93 11.56 -4.46 -1.09
CA ALA A 93 10.52 -3.72 -1.80
C ALA A 93 10.83 -3.58 -3.30
N GLU A 94 12.09 -3.37 -3.66
CA GLU A 94 12.56 -3.28 -5.05
C GLU A 94 12.47 -4.63 -5.78
N ASP A 95 12.79 -5.72 -5.08
CA ASP A 95 12.73 -7.09 -5.59
C ASP A 95 11.30 -7.72 -5.48
N HIS A 96 10.29 -6.98 -4.99
CA HIS A 96 8.96 -7.52 -4.74
C HIS A 96 8.15 -7.73 -6.04
N GLU A 97 8.01 -8.98 -6.47
CA GLU A 97 7.26 -9.35 -7.69
C GLU A 97 5.87 -9.98 -7.41
N GLY A 98 5.28 -9.68 -6.25
CA GLY A 98 3.98 -10.21 -5.87
C GLY A 98 2.86 -9.93 -6.89
N LYS A 99 2.10 -10.97 -7.25
CA LYS A 99 0.91 -10.84 -8.14
C LYS A 99 -0.29 -10.18 -7.45
N ASN A 100 -0.36 -10.30 -6.12
CA ASN A 100 -1.53 -9.91 -5.33
C ASN A 100 -1.24 -8.79 -4.32
N LEU A 101 0.04 -8.50 -4.08
CA LEU A 101 0.52 -7.49 -3.14
C LEU A 101 1.37 -6.48 -3.92
N GLY A 102 1.02 -5.21 -3.83
CA GLY A 102 1.88 -4.11 -4.27
C GLY A 102 2.53 -3.45 -3.06
N LEU A 103 3.82 -3.67 -2.82
CA LEU A 103 4.55 -3.08 -1.70
C LEU A 103 5.26 -1.79 -2.12
N ILE A 104 5.07 -0.72 -1.34
CA ILE A 104 5.72 0.57 -1.56
C ILE A 104 6.21 1.13 -0.24
N LEU A 105 7.49 1.47 -0.20
CA LEU A 105 8.08 2.24 0.90
C LEU A 105 8.14 3.71 0.48
N ILE A 106 7.68 4.59 1.37
CA ILE A 106 7.53 6.02 1.11
C ILE A 106 8.37 6.78 2.13
N ASN A 107 9.39 7.50 1.68
CA ASN A 107 10.10 8.47 2.48
C ASN A 107 9.63 9.88 2.08
N PRO A 108 8.67 10.48 2.82
CA PRO A 108 8.11 11.77 2.46
C PRO A 108 9.12 12.92 2.64
N ARG A 109 10.09 12.77 3.54
CA ARG A 109 11.12 13.79 3.80
C ARG A 109 12.02 14.01 2.58
N ASN A 110 12.42 12.91 1.93
CA ASN A 110 13.28 12.94 0.76
C ASN A 110 12.50 12.86 -0.55
N LYS A 111 11.17 12.70 -0.50
CA LYS A 111 10.29 12.43 -1.65
C LYS A 111 10.72 11.20 -2.46
N ILE A 112 11.19 10.15 -1.76
CA ILE A 112 11.67 8.91 -2.38
C ILE A 112 10.65 7.80 -2.18
N PHE A 113 10.46 6.99 -3.23
CA PHE A 113 9.66 5.78 -3.23
C PHE A 113 10.56 4.59 -3.54
N TYR A 114 10.48 3.53 -2.74
CA TYR A 114 11.15 2.26 -3.02
C TYR A 114 10.09 1.19 -3.29
N CYS A 115 10.12 0.61 -4.49
CA CYS A 115 9.23 -0.45 -4.92
C CYS A 115 9.72 -1.09 -6.22
N SER A 116 9.27 -2.31 -6.50
CA SER A 116 9.40 -2.91 -7.83
C SER A 116 8.62 -2.13 -8.88
N TYR A 117 9.18 -2.01 -10.09
CA TYR A 117 8.51 -1.41 -11.25
C TYR A 117 7.66 -2.40 -12.05
N HIS A 118 7.35 -3.56 -11.47
CA HIS A 118 6.55 -4.62 -12.07
C HIS A 118 5.21 -4.84 -11.34
N GLY A 119 4.32 -5.64 -11.95
CA GLY A 119 3.15 -6.20 -11.30
C GLY A 119 2.21 -5.19 -10.61
N GLU A 120 1.79 -5.52 -9.39
CA GLU A 120 0.94 -4.66 -8.56
C GLU A 120 1.72 -3.50 -7.93
N CYS A 121 3.03 -3.62 -7.71
CA CYS A 121 3.89 -2.54 -7.20
C CYS A 121 3.87 -1.31 -8.13
N LYS A 122 4.03 -1.52 -9.45
CA LYS A 122 3.92 -0.45 -10.45
C LYS A 122 2.55 0.23 -10.42
N LYS A 123 1.47 -0.55 -10.28
CA LYS A 123 0.10 -0.02 -10.27
C LYS A 123 -0.18 0.79 -9.01
N ALA A 124 0.28 0.28 -7.87
CA ALA A 124 0.20 0.96 -6.59
C ALA A 124 0.99 2.30 -6.63
N LEU A 125 2.18 2.30 -7.24
CA LEU A 125 3.02 3.50 -7.34
C LEU A 125 2.32 4.58 -8.17
N ASN A 126 1.77 4.19 -9.31
CA ASN A 126 1.02 5.10 -10.17
C ASN A 126 -0.22 5.64 -9.45
N TRP A 127 -0.94 4.81 -8.69
CA TRP A 127 -2.09 5.28 -7.91
C TRP A 127 -1.69 6.34 -6.88
N LEU A 128 -0.59 6.13 -6.15
CA LEU A 128 -0.09 7.09 -5.17
C LEU A 128 0.37 8.41 -5.81
N LYS A 129 1.06 8.36 -6.95
CA LYS A 129 1.57 9.55 -7.65
C LYS A 129 0.48 10.43 -8.27
N ILE A 130 -0.66 9.86 -8.65
CA ILE A 130 -1.76 10.59 -9.31
C ILE A 130 -2.48 11.57 -8.35
N SER A 131 -2.15 11.55 -7.07
CA SER A 131 -2.74 12.42 -6.03
C SER A 131 -2.20 13.86 -6.02
N GLU A 132 -1.17 14.19 -6.81
CA GLU A 132 -0.68 15.58 -6.96
C GLU A 132 -1.51 16.29 -8.05
N VAL A 133 -2.67 16.83 -7.66
CA VAL A 133 -3.45 17.81 -8.43
C VAL A 133 -3.73 19.01 -7.56
#